data_AF-A0A2S9AIC5-F1
#
_entry.id   AF-A0A2S9AIC5-F1
#
_cell.length_a   1.000
_cell.length_b   1.000
_cell.length_c   1.000
_cell.angle_alpha   90.00
_cell.angle_beta   90.00
_cell.angle_gamma   90.00
#
_symmetry.space_group_name_H-M   'P 1'
#
loop_
_entity.id
_entity.type
_entity.pdbx_description
1 polymer ?
#
loop_
_entity_poly.entity_id
_entity_poly.type
_entity_poly.pdbx_seq_one_letter_code
_entity_poly.pdbx_strand_id
1 'polypeptide(L)'
;MSALEVFNFADFGSMTHHIEALGAAPLAGVEKHVYVIEVGNVGVKVGITEQPRKRIQAHARAARAHGHELGRIAVTEACENARANERELIALGGDGNRSEYLSLDFDVVLAAMRSLVIERADAEWHAARAEGVKNLFANLLFGGAR
;
A
#
# COMPACT_ATOMS: atom_id res chain seq x y z
N MET A 1 -14.68 9.97 -6.16
CA MET A 1 -13.31 10.34 -5.76
C MET A 1 -12.34 9.63 -6.68
N SER A 2 -11.16 10.19 -6.90
CA SER A 2 -10.12 9.52 -7.69
C SER A 2 -9.61 8.31 -6.90
N ALA A 3 -9.39 7.16 -7.55
CA ALA A 3 -8.81 5.97 -6.93
C ALA A 3 -7.33 6.17 -6.50
N LEU A 4 -6.80 7.37 -6.73
CA LEU A 4 -5.42 7.78 -6.50
C LEU A 4 -5.40 9.24 -6.03
N GLU A 5 -4.78 9.49 -4.88
CA GLU A 5 -4.47 10.82 -4.37
C GLU A 5 -2.98 11.11 -4.55
N VAL A 6 -2.65 12.36 -4.90
CA VAL A 6 -1.28 12.85 -5.06
C VAL A 6 -1.12 14.17 -4.33
N PHE A 7 -0.09 14.28 -3.49
CA PHE A 7 0.14 15.46 -2.66
C PHE A 7 1.63 15.61 -2.31
N ASN A 8 2.03 16.80 -1.87
CA ASN A 8 3.38 17.01 -1.35
C ASN A 8 3.45 16.64 0.13
N PHE A 9 4.59 16.10 0.58
CA PHE A 9 4.77 15.80 2.00
C PHE A 9 4.64 17.03 2.91
N ALA A 10 4.94 18.24 2.40
CA ALA A 10 4.70 19.49 3.12
C ALA A 10 3.22 19.67 3.53
N ASP A 11 2.30 19.15 2.72
CA ASP A 11 0.85 19.23 2.94
C ASP A 11 0.30 18.03 3.73
N PHE A 12 1.15 17.11 4.16
CA PHE A 12 0.71 15.83 4.75
C PHE A 12 -0.16 16.02 6.01
N GLY A 13 0.11 17.07 6.80
CA GLY A 13 -0.67 17.39 8.00
C GLY A 13 -2.14 17.68 7.70
N SER A 14 -2.44 18.46 6.66
CA SER A 14 -3.81 18.77 6.21
C SER A 14 -4.42 17.63 5.40
N MET A 15 -3.62 16.86 4.67
CA MET A 15 -4.07 15.74 3.84
C MET A 15 -4.39 14.46 4.63
N THR A 16 -4.04 14.39 5.91
CA THR A 16 -4.21 13.17 6.71
C THR A 16 -5.64 12.63 6.71
N HIS A 17 -6.64 13.51 6.85
CA HIS A 17 -8.05 13.10 6.83
C HIS A 17 -8.51 12.64 5.44
N HIS A 18 -7.93 13.18 4.37
CA HIS A 18 -8.24 12.78 3.00
C HIS A 18 -7.69 11.39 2.67
N ILE A 19 -6.50 11.06 3.17
CA ILE A 19 -5.87 9.75 2.97
C ILE A 19 -6.64 8.65 3.72
N GLU A 20 -7.15 8.95 4.91
CA GLU A 20 -7.96 7.99 5.69
C GLU A 20 -9.38 7.85 5.12
N ALA A 21 -9.87 8.85 4.38
CA ALA A 21 -11.18 8.85 3.71
C ALA A 21 -11.12 8.44 2.22
N LEU A 22 -10.00 7.88 1.78
CA LEU A 22 -9.73 7.52 0.39
C LEU A 22 -10.51 6.24 0.05
N GLY A 23 -11.70 6.43 -0.52
CA GLY A 23 -12.63 5.35 -0.84
C GLY A 23 -13.36 4.78 0.39
N ALA A 24 -13.95 3.59 0.23
CA ALA A 24 -14.57 2.87 1.34
C ALA A 24 -13.51 2.30 2.30
N ALA A 25 -13.86 2.19 3.58
CA ALA A 25 -12.98 1.66 4.61
C ALA A 25 -12.39 0.29 4.21
N PRO A 26 -11.07 0.07 4.37
CA PRO A 26 -10.42 -1.17 3.96
C PRO A 26 -10.90 -2.36 4.78
N LEU A 27 -11.09 -3.51 4.11
CA LEU A 27 -11.25 -4.78 4.80
C LEU A 27 -9.92 -5.18 5.47
N ALA A 28 -9.89 -5.10 6.80
CA ALA A 28 -8.69 -5.30 7.60
C ALA A 28 -7.99 -6.64 7.30
N GLY A 29 -6.66 -6.59 7.09
CA GLY A 29 -5.82 -7.76 6.77
C GLY A 29 -5.95 -8.29 5.33
N VAL A 30 -6.91 -7.80 4.54
CA VAL A 30 -7.13 -8.18 3.14
C VAL A 30 -6.72 -7.04 2.22
N GLU A 31 -7.34 -5.88 2.38
CA GLU A 31 -7.11 -4.73 1.51
C GLU A 31 -5.97 -3.87 2.03
N LYS A 32 -5.13 -3.39 1.10
CA LYS A 32 -4.01 -2.47 1.40
C LYS A 32 -3.96 -1.35 0.39
N HIS A 33 -3.45 -0.21 0.81
CA HIS A 33 -3.12 0.90 -0.07
C HIS A 33 -1.76 0.64 -0.72
N VAL A 34 -1.64 0.95 -2.01
CA VAL A 34 -0.36 1.07 -2.70
C VAL A 34 0.08 2.52 -2.58
N TYR A 35 1.34 2.76 -2.21
CA TYR A 35 1.91 4.11 -2.12
C TYR A 35 3.23 4.22 -2.85
N VAL A 36 3.50 5.44 -3.31
CA VAL A 36 4.73 5.85 -3.96
C VAL A 36 5.21 7.14 -3.29
N ILE A 37 6.48 7.20 -2.90
CA ILE A 37 7.08 8.35 -2.20
C ILE A 37 8.37 8.73 -2.91
N GLU A 38 8.48 10.00 -3.29
CA GLU A 38 9.73 10.61 -3.73
C GLU A 38 10.64 10.88 -2.54
N VAL A 39 11.88 10.39 -2.61
CA VAL A 39 12.89 10.52 -1.56
C VAL A 39 14.09 11.27 -2.10
N GLY A 40 14.08 12.60 -1.99
CA GLY A 40 15.16 13.50 -2.41
C GLY A 40 15.93 13.04 -3.66
N ASN A 41 17.26 13.02 -3.56
CA ASN A 41 18.15 12.56 -4.64
C ASN A 41 18.38 11.04 -4.64
N VAL A 42 17.58 10.25 -3.91
CA VAL A 42 17.72 8.79 -3.82
C VAL A 42 16.89 8.10 -4.89
N GLY A 43 15.67 8.58 -5.11
CA GLY A 43 14.72 8.01 -6.05
C GLY A 43 13.35 7.81 -5.42
N VAL A 44 12.65 6.78 -5.87
CA VAL A 44 11.24 6.55 -5.52
C VAL A 44 11.09 5.28 -4.71
N LYS A 45 10.39 5.38 -3.58
CA LYS A 45 10.00 4.23 -2.77
C LYS A 45 8.56 3.82 -3.10
N VAL A 46 8.40 2.56 -3.46
CA VAL A 46 7.09 1.93 -3.62
C VAL A 46 6.81 1.03 -2.42
N GLY A 47 5.56 0.95 -1.99
CA GLY A 47 5.16 -0.14 -1.12
C GLY A 47 3.67 -0.23 -0.86
N ILE A 48 3.29 -1.17 0.00
CA ILE A 48 1.90 -1.33 0.46
C ILE A 48 1.72 -1.17 1.96
N THR A 49 0.53 -0.74 2.38
CA THR A 49 0.20 -0.58 3.80
C THR A 49 -1.30 -0.51 4.06
N GLU A 50 -1.72 -0.95 5.23
CA GLU A 50 -3.08 -0.74 5.75
C GLU A 50 -3.21 0.62 6.46
N GLN A 51 -2.08 1.24 6.82
CA GLN A 51 -2.05 2.47 7.64
C GLN A 51 -1.12 3.50 6.97
N PRO A 52 -1.55 4.09 5.84
CA PRO A 52 -0.72 4.98 5.01
C PRO A 52 -0.13 6.13 5.81
N ARG A 53 -0.93 6.74 6.71
CA ARG A 53 -0.45 7.81 7.59
C ARG A 53 0.78 7.42 8.40
N LYS A 54 0.70 6.32 9.16
CA LYS A 54 1.80 5.87 10.02
C LYS A 54 3.02 5.46 9.19
N ARG A 55 2.79 4.83 8.03
CA ARG A 55 3.84 4.37 7.14
C ARG A 55 4.62 5.53 6.52
N ILE A 56 3.92 6.55 6.03
CA ILE A 56 4.53 7.78 5.49
C ILE A 56 5.35 8.50 6.57
N GLN A 57 4.82 8.61 7.79
CA GLN A 57 5.58 9.20 8.91
C GLN A 57 6.84 8.41 9.26
N ALA A 58 6.78 7.09 9.22
CA ALA A 58 7.95 6.24 9.46
C ALA A 58 9.02 6.47 8.38
N HIS A 59 8.63 6.54 7.11
CA HIS A 59 9.55 6.86 6.01
C HIS A 59 10.14 8.25 6.14
N ALA A 60 9.35 9.24 6.55
CA ALA A 60 9.84 10.60 6.76
C ALA A 60 10.91 10.65 7.87
N ARG A 61 10.70 9.91 8.96
CA ARG A 61 11.69 9.79 10.04
C ARG A 61 12.96 9.09 9.57
N ALA A 62 12.83 8.00 8.82
CA ALA A 62 13.97 7.26 8.27
C ALA A 62 14.77 8.11 7.28
N ALA A 63 14.11 8.77 6.33
CA ALA A 63 14.74 9.67 5.36
C ALA A 63 15.55 10.76 6.07
N ARG A 64 14.97 11.43 7.07
CA ARG A 64 15.66 12.46 7.86
C ARG A 64 16.88 11.92 8.60
N ALA A 65 16.82 10.71 9.14
CA ALA A 65 17.96 10.08 9.81
C ALA A 65 19.15 9.84 8.87
N HIS A 66 18.90 9.76 7.56
CA HIS A 66 19.91 9.62 6.51
C HIS A 66 20.18 10.92 5.73
N GLY A 67 19.66 12.07 6.19
CA GLY A 67 19.88 13.37 5.53
C GLY A 67 19.07 13.56 4.24
N HIS A 68 17.96 12.85 4.09
CA HIS A 68 17.04 12.97 2.96
C HIS A 68 15.70 13.57 3.38
N GLU A 69 14.99 14.13 2.41
CA GLU A 69 13.64 14.67 2.60
C GLU A 69 12.65 13.96 1.68
N LEU A 70 11.39 13.89 2.13
CA LEU A 70 10.31 13.37 1.30
C LEU A 70 9.73 14.49 0.45
N GLY A 71 9.53 14.21 -0.84
CA GLY A 71 8.89 15.11 -1.80
C GLY A 71 7.42 14.77 -2.00
N ARG A 72 7.06 14.44 -3.24
CA ARG A 72 5.71 14.05 -3.63
C ARG A 72 5.35 12.65 -3.14
N ILE A 73 4.07 12.45 -2.88
CA ILE A 73 3.50 11.19 -2.41
C ILE A 73 2.25 10.91 -3.23
N ALA A 74 2.10 9.65 -3.63
CA ALA A 74 0.88 9.14 -4.25
C ALA A 74 0.38 7.92 -3.46
N VAL A 75 -0.93 7.81 -3.27
CA VAL A 75 -1.58 6.72 -2.52
C VAL A 75 -2.86 6.31 -3.24
N THR A 76 -3.04 5.01 -3.48
CA THR A 76 -4.29 4.48 -4.03
C THR A 76 -5.36 4.32 -2.96
N GLU A 77 -6.60 4.10 -3.38
CA GLU A 77 -7.58 3.42 -2.54
C GLU A 77 -7.07 2.03 -2.11
N ALA A 78 -7.63 1.50 -1.03
CA ALA A 78 -7.29 0.17 -0.58
C ALA A 78 -7.82 -0.89 -1.55
N CYS A 79 -7.02 -1.91 -1.83
CA CYS A 79 -7.35 -3.00 -2.74
C CYS A 79 -6.81 -4.35 -2.26
N GLU A 80 -7.46 -5.44 -2.67
CA GLU A 80 -7.01 -6.81 -2.35
C GLU A 80 -5.79 -7.22 -3.18
N ASN A 81 -5.69 -6.71 -4.41
CA ASN A 81 -4.61 -7.00 -5.35
C ASN A 81 -3.37 -6.10 -5.13
N ALA A 82 -3.29 -5.36 -4.02
CA ALA A 82 -2.19 -4.44 -3.71
C ALA A 82 -0.79 -5.05 -3.84
N ARG A 83 -0.62 -6.33 -3.45
CA ARG A 83 0.67 -7.04 -3.58
C ARG A 83 1.06 -7.36 -5.03
N ALA A 84 0.08 -7.52 -5.92
CA ALA A 84 0.34 -7.70 -7.35
C ALA A 84 0.76 -6.36 -7.96
N ASN A 85 -0.01 -5.31 -7.66
CA ASN A 85 0.27 -3.94 -8.08
C ASN A 85 1.64 -3.43 -7.59
N GLU A 86 2.02 -3.71 -6.35
CA GLU A 86 3.36 -3.39 -5.82
C GLU A 86 4.48 -4.04 -6.63
N ARG A 87 4.32 -5.32 -6.98
CA ARG A 87 5.30 -6.06 -7.79
C ARG A 87 5.41 -5.49 -9.19
N GLU A 88 4.30 -5.12 -9.80
CA GLU A 88 4.27 -4.47 -11.11
C GLU A 88 5.03 -3.13 -11.10
N LEU A 89 4.80 -2.31 -10.08
CA LEU A 89 5.54 -1.04 -9.92
C LEU A 89 7.03 -1.24 -9.62
N ILE A 90 7.40 -2.23 -8.80
CA ILE A 90 8.82 -2.52 -8.51
C ILE A 90 9.55 -3.02 -9.77
N ALA A 91 8.86 -3.75 -10.65
CA ALA A 91 9.42 -4.27 -11.90
C ALA A 91 9.85 -3.15 -12.87
N LEU A 92 9.33 -1.92 -12.71
CA LEU A 92 9.81 -0.75 -13.47
C LEU A 92 11.30 -0.48 -13.24
N GLY A 93 11.84 -0.89 -12.08
CA GLY A 93 13.28 -0.79 -11.79
C GLY A 93 14.16 -1.81 -12.52
N GLY A 94 13.58 -2.65 -13.38
CA GLY A 94 14.27 -3.67 -14.16
C GLY A 94 14.18 -5.08 -13.56
N ASP A 95 14.54 -6.07 -14.39
CA ASP A 95 14.46 -7.49 -14.02
C ASP A 95 15.33 -7.81 -12.80
N GLY A 96 14.74 -8.47 -11.81
CA GLY A 96 15.44 -8.88 -10.60
C GLY A 96 15.82 -7.73 -9.66
N ASN A 97 15.24 -6.54 -9.83
CA ASN A 97 15.48 -5.41 -8.95
C ASN A 97 15.21 -5.77 -7.47
N ARG A 98 16.24 -5.61 -6.64
CA ARG A 98 16.20 -5.80 -5.17
C ARG A 98 16.44 -4.50 -4.42
N SER A 99 16.57 -3.39 -5.14
CA SER A 99 16.78 -2.07 -4.53
C SER A 99 15.53 -1.67 -3.75
N GLU A 100 15.75 -1.06 -2.59
CA GLU A 100 14.68 -0.47 -1.79
C GLU A 100 14.05 0.76 -2.47
N TYR A 101 14.85 1.43 -3.31
CA TYR A 101 14.47 2.65 -4.05
C TYR A 101 14.63 2.42 -5.54
N LEU A 102 13.64 2.84 -6.32
CA LEU A 102 13.69 2.86 -7.77
C LEU A 102 14.45 4.11 -8.23
N SER A 103 15.47 3.93 -9.06
CA SER A 103 16.18 5.03 -9.74
C SER A 103 15.37 5.54 -10.94
N LEU A 104 14.13 5.91 -10.69
CA LEU A 104 13.17 6.46 -11.65
C LEU A 104 12.58 7.75 -11.10
N ASP A 105 12.17 8.64 -12.01
CA ASP A 105 11.44 9.84 -11.64
C ASP A 105 10.05 9.48 -11.11
N PHE A 106 9.59 10.25 -10.13
CA PHE A 106 8.26 10.08 -9.53
C PHE A 106 7.14 10.06 -10.57
N ASP A 107 7.23 10.90 -11.60
CA ASP A 107 6.20 11.02 -12.63
C ASP A 107 6.11 9.76 -13.52
N VAL A 108 7.22 9.05 -13.73
CA VAL A 108 7.23 7.77 -14.45
C VAL A 108 6.49 6.70 -13.65
N VAL A 109 6.78 6.60 -12.36
CA VAL A 109 6.11 5.64 -11.47
C VAL A 109 4.64 6.03 -11.28
N LEU A 110 4.34 7.32 -11.18
CA LEU A 110 2.98 7.83 -11.08
C LEU A 110 2.15 7.50 -12.32
N ALA A 111 2.73 7.61 -13.53
CA ALA A 111 2.05 7.24 -14.76
C ALA A 111 1.66 5.76 -14.76
N ALA A 112 2.57 4.87 -14.36
CA ALA A 112 2.27 3.44 -14.19
C ALA A 112 1.20 3.21 -13.10
N MET A 113 1.31 3.92 -11.97
CA MET A 113 0.37 3.80 -10.86
C MET A 113 -1.06 4.18 -11.26
N ARG A 114 -1.24 5.14 -12.18
CA ARG A 114 -2.55 5.53 -12.72
C ARG A 114 -3.21 4.45 -13.58
N SER A 115 -2.43 3.52 -14.12
CA SER A 115 -2.92 2.42 -14.95
C SER A 115 -3.24 1.16 -14.15
N LEU A 116 -3.00 1.15 -12.84
CA LEU A 116 -3.27 0.00 -11.98
C LEU A 116 -4.77 -0.29 -11.92
N VAL A 117 -5.10 -1.58 -11.98
CA VAL A 117 -6.45 -2.06 -11.68
C VAL A 117 -6.61 -2.14 -10.16
N ILE A 118 -7.60 -1.45 -9.62
CA ILE A 118 -7.90 -1.43 -8.18
C ILE A 118 -9.08 -2.36 -7.92
N GLU A 119 -8.79 -3.55 -7.40
CA GLU A 119 -9.81 -4.56 -7.07
C GLU A 119 -10.11 -4.49 -5.57
N ARG A 120 -11.39 -4.33 -5.22
CA ARG A 120 -11.87 -4.36 -3.84
C ARG A 120 -12.23 -5.78 -3.45
N ALA A 121 -12.02 -6.11 -2.18
CA ALA A 121 -12.39 -7.39 -1.63
C ALA A 121 -13.92 -7.53 -1.52
N ASP A 122 -14.43 -8.72 -1.85
CA ASP A 122 -15.81 -9.09 -1.53
C ASP A 122 -15.91 -9.46 -0.04
N ALA A 123 -16.52 -8.56 0.74
CA ALA A 123 -16.66 -8.73 2.18
C ALA A 123 -17.40 -10.01 2.58
N GLU A 124 -18.42 -10.43 1.81
CA GLU A 124 -19.21 -11.63 2.10
C GLU A 124 -18.40 -12.90 1.86
N TRP A 125 -17.67 -12.93 0.75
CA TRP A 125 -16.78 -14.05 0.42
C TRP A 125 -15.68 -14.25 1.47
N HIS A 126 -15.08 -13.15 1.93
CA HIS A 126 -14.04 -13.20 2.97
C HIS A 126 -14.57 -13.61 4.35
N ALA A 127 -15.78 -13.18 4.72
CA ALA A 127 -16.43 -13.59 5.96
C ALA A 127 -16.69 -15.11 5.98
N ALA A 128 -17.27 -15.64 4.90
CA ALA A 128 -17.55 -17.07 4.76
C ALA A 128 -16.27 -17.93 4.84
N ARG A 129 -15.17 -17.46 4.25
CA ARG A 129 -13.87 -18.14 4.32
C ARG A 129 -13.27 -18.12 5.73
N ALA A 130 -13.37 -16.99 6.43
CA ALA A 130 -12.88 -16.88 7.81
C ALA A 130 -13.63 -17.82 8.76
N GLU A 131 -14.94 -17.96 8.57
CA GLU A 131 -15.76 -18.90 9.32
C GLU A 131 -15.40 -20.36 8.99
N GLY A 132 -15.21 -20.69 7.71
CA GLY A 132 -14.74 -22.02 7.28
C GLY A 132 -13.38 -22.41 7.88
N VAL A 133 -12.40 -21.49 7.93
CA VAL A 133 -11.09 -21.72 8.56
C VAL A 133 -11.21 -21.90 10.07
N LYS A 134 -12.04 -21.08 10.75
CA LYS A 134 -12.29 -21.22 12.20
C LYS A 134 -12.92 -22.57 12.52
N ASN A 135 -13.90 -23.01 11.74
CA ASN A 135 -14.56 -24.30 11.92
C ASN A 135 -13.60 -25.48 11.65
N LEU A 136 -12.72 -25.38 10.65
CA LEU A 136 -11.68 -26.37 10.41
C LEU A 136 -10.68 -26.44 11.57
N PHE A 137 -10.20 -25.29 12.07
CA PHE A 137 -9.31 -25.24 13.22
C PHE A 137 -9.97 -25.74 14.51
N ALA A 138 -11.24 -25.39 14.76
CA ALA A 138 -11.99 -25.88 15.90
C ALA A 138 -12.17 -27.41 15.85
N ASN A 139 -12.51 -27.95 14.67
CA ASN A 139 -12.62 -29.39 14.47
C ASN A 139 -11.27 -30.10 14.59
N LEU A 140 -10.17 -29.47 14.19
CA LEU A 140 -8.82 -30.04 14.35
C LEU A 140 -8.35 -30.02 15.82
N LEU A 141 -8.67 -28.96 16.57
CA LEU A 141 -8.25 -28.77 17.97
C LEU A 141 -9.13 -29.52 18.97
N PHE A 142 -10.43 -29.70 18.67
CA PHE A 142 -11.39 -30.31 19.59
C PHE A 142 -12.03 -31.61 19.05
N GLY A 143 -11.85 -31.95 17.76
CA GLY A 143 -12.41 -33.16 17.14
C GLY A 143 -11.44 -34.34 17.04
N GLY A 144 -10.19 -34.19 17.50
CA GLY A 144 -9.21 -35.27 17.55
C GLY A 144 -9.31 -36.17 18.78
N ALA A 145 -10.50 -36.70 19.10
CA ALA A 145 -10.67 -37.88 19.98
C ALA A 145 -12.14 -38.33 20.07
N ARG A 146 -12.58 -39.14 19.11
CA ARG A 146 -13.20 -40.48 19.31
C ARG A 146 -13.78 -41.00 18.00
#